data_AF-A0A8I6Y748-F1
#
_entry.id   AF-A0A8I6Y748-F1
#
_cell.length_a   1.000
_cell.length_b   1.000
_cell.length_c   1.000
_cell.angle_alpha   90.00
_cell.angle_beta   90.00
_cell.angle_gamma   90.00
#
_symmetry.space_group_name_H-M   'P 1'
#
loop_
_entity.id
_entity.type
_entity.pdbx_description
1 polymer ?
#
loop_
_entity_poly.entity_id
_entity_poly.type
_entity_poly.pdbx_seq_one_letter_code
_entity_poly.pdbx_strand_id
1 'polypeptide(L)'
;MEAQVLARFPDRKPCQQAKDFAELALAHYNETNKSEFELATTLLSNCFSECSGDIYGHVNFTAVPQKQTAAETASKTKRLFFAELMHTPSLEAYSRAQPMRVLCVCTIDDDSCYGGCHEIFRKIANKRSDDMDYKRCHACSDRIKHPNGQLFDGGHNSSRMPYYSAV
;
A
#
# COMPACT_ATOMS: atom_id res chain seq x y z
N MET A 1 -14.01 6.51 -1.36
CA MET A 1 -13.30 5.32 -0.83
C MET A 1 -12.73 5.55 0.57
N GLU A 2 -11.95 6.61 0.80
CA GLU A 2 -11.51 7.03 2.14
C GLU A 2 -12.67 7.08 3.17
N ALA A 3 -13.81 7.67 2.79
CA ALA A 3 -15.00 7.70 3.63
C ALA A 3 -15.54 6.30 4.01
N GLN A 4 -15.38 5.28 3.15
CA GLN A 4 -15.79 3.90 3.48
C GLN A 4 -14.82 3.25 4.46
N VAL A 5 -13.51 3.51 4.32
CA VAL A 5 -12.49 3.03 5.27
C VAL A 5 -12.70 3.69 6.64
N LEU A 6 -12.89 5.01 6.67
CA LEU A 6 -13.12 5.77 7.90
C LEU A 6 -14.47 5.44 8.55
N ALA A 7 -15.55 5.26 7.77
CA ALA A 7 -16.87 4.89 8.32
C ALA A 7 -16.90 3.48 8.91
N ARG A 8 -16.13 2.54 8.34
CA ARG A 8 -16.04 1.17 8.85
C ARG A 8 -15.16 1.06 10.10
N PHE A 9 -14.24 2.00 10.31
CA PHE A 9 -13.30 2.02 11.44
C PHE A 9 -13.07 3.44 11.99
N PRO A 10 -14.08 4.06 12.63
CA PRO A 10 -14.02 5.47 13.03
C PRO A 10 -12.95 5.77 14.10
N ASP A 11 -12.63 4.80 14.96
CA ASP A 11 -11.71 4.98 16.09
C ASP A 11 -10.27 4.51 15.82
N ARG A 12 -10.02 3.88 14.66
CA ARG A 12 -8.71 3.26 14.38
C ARG A 12 -7.76 4.31 13.79
N LYS A 13 -6.91 4.89 14.64
CA LYS A 13 -5.82 5.76 14.19
C LYS A 13 -4.71 4.91 13.54
N PRO A 14 -4.14 5.33 12.40
CA PRO A 14 -2.97 4.66 11.83
C PRO A 14 -1.83 4.65 12.85
N CYS A 15 -1.17 3.50 13.00
CA CYS A 15 0.03 3.40 13.83
C CYS A 15 1.16 4.25 13.23
N GLN A 16 2.18 4.57 14.03
CA GLN A 16 3.29 5.42 13.57
C GLN A 16 4.00 4.84 12.35
N GLN A 17 4.20 3.51 12.31
CA GLN A 17 4.76 2.81 11.16
C GLN A 17 4.00 3.09 9.85
N ALA A 18 2.66 3.08 9.89
CA ALA A 18 1.85 3.35 8.70
C ALA A 18 2.08 4.77 8.17
N LYS A 19 2.24 5.74 9.08
CA LYS A 19 2.51 7.14 8.73
C LYS A 19 3.89 7.29 8.13
N ASP A 20 4.91 6.70 8.76
CA ASP A 20 6.28 6.73 8.28
C ASP A 20 6.37 6.14 6.86
N PHE A 21 5.64 5.04 6.59
CA PHE A 21 5.58 4.44 5.26
C PHE A 21 4.90 5.35 4.24
N ALA A 22 3.79 5.98 4.60
CA ALA A 22 3.06 6.88 3.72
C ALA A 22 3.88 8.14 3.40
N GLU A 23 4.57 8.72 4.38
CA GLU A 23 5.44 9.88 4.20
C GLU A 23 6.63 9.54 3.30
N LEU A 24 7.30 8.41 3.56
CA LEU A 24 8.42 7.94 2.75
C LEU A 24 8.00 7.66 1.31
N ALA A 25 6.87 6.97 1.12
CA ALA A 25 6.30 6.68 -0.20
C ALA A 25 5.93 7.97 -0.95
N LEU A 26 5.30 8.94 -0.28
CA LEU A 26 4.91 10.18 -0.92
C LEU A 26 6.13 11.03 -1.32
N ALA A 27 7.14 11.11 -0.45
CA ALA A 27 8.40 11.79 -0.76
C ALA A 27 9.05 11.17 -2.01
N HIS A 28 9.13 9.84 -2.07
CA HIS A 28 9.65 9.11 -3.23
C HIS A 28 8.84 9.35 -4.51
N TYR A 29 7.50 9.36 -4.41
CA TYR A 29 6.62 9.63 -5.55
C TYR A 29 6.82 11.05 -6.10
N ASN A 30 6.85 12.06 -5.21
CA ASN A 30 7.05 13.46 -5.59
C ASN A 30 8.41 13.68 -6.25
N GLU A 31 9.47 13.09 -5.70
CA GLU A 31 10.82 13.16 -6.26
C GLU A 31 10.88 12.52 -7.65
N THR A 32 10.34 11.31 -7.78
CA THR A 32 10.38 10.53 -9.04
C THR A 32 9.55 11.19 -10.15
N ASN A 33 8.36 11.68 -9.81
CA ASN A 33 7.40 12.23 -10.78
C ASN A 33 7.50 13.76 -10.91
N LYS A 34 8.46 14.40 -10.23
CA LYS A 34 8.59 15.88 -10.15
C LYS A 34 7.25 16.56 -9.81
N SER A 35 6.50 15.94 -8.91
CA SER A 35 5.16 16.35 -8.51
C SER A 35 5.18 16.97 -7.12
N GLU A 36 4.19 17.80 -6.81
CA GLU A 36 4.07 18.46 -5.50
C GLU A 36 2.77 18.02 -4.83
N PHE A 37 2.72 16.80 -4.31
CA PHE A 37 1.61 16.33 -3.48
C PHE A 37 1.92 16.47 -1.99
N GLU A 38 0.90 16.77 -1.20
CA GLU A 38 0.94 16.80 0.26
C GLU A 38 0.09 15.68 0.83
N LEU A 39 0.62 14.99 1.85
CA LEU A 39 -0.04 13.88 2.51
C LEU A 39 -1.32 14.38 3.20
N ALA A 40 -2.48 13.90 2.76
CA ALA A 40 -3.75 14.27 3.37
C ALA A 40 -4.14 13.32 4.50
N THR A 41 -4.10 12.01 4.28
CA THR A 41 -4.49 11.01 5.28
C THR A 41 -3.80 9.68 5.04
N THR A 42 -3.16 9.14 6.08
CA THR A 42 -2.70 7.74 6.09
C THR A 42 -3.89 6.83 6.40
N LEU A 43 -4.09 5.75 5.65
CA LEU A 43 -5.24 4.87 5.84
C LEU A 43 -4.84 3.61 6.61
N LEU A 44 -4.32 2.61 5.92
CA LEU A 44 -4.00 1.30 6.47
C LEU A 44 -2.67 0.83 5.91
N SER A 45 -1.93 0.09 6.73
CA SER A 45 -0.74 -0.62 6.31
C SER A 45 -0.77 -2.06 6.81
N ASN A 46 0.07 -2.89 6.18
CA ASN A 46 0.38 -4.22 6.66
C ASN A 46 1.85 -4.53 6.39
N CYS A 47 2.50 -5.18 7.34
CA CYS A 47 3.86 -5.69 7.21
C CYS A 47 3.82 -7.21 7.28
N PHE A 48 4.52 -7.87 6.37
CA PHE A 48 4.53 -9.32 6.29
C PHE A 48 5.86 -9.83 5.77
N SER A 49 6.25 -11.01 6.24
CA SER A 49 7.40 -11.73 5.68
C SER A 49 6.95 -12.61 4.52
N GLU A 50 7.86 -12.92 3.61
CA GLU A 50 7.71 -13.98 2.61
C GLU A 50 8.46 -15.26 3.00
N CYS A 51 8.38 -16.31 2.18
CA CYS A 51 9.10 -17.57 2.41
C CYS A 51 10.62 -17.43 2.23
N SER A 52 11.06 -16.45 1.44
CA SER A 52 12.47 -16.09 1.29
C SER A 52 13.07 -15.48 2.57
N GLY A 53 12.22 -15.02 3.49
CA GLY A 53 12.64 -14.22 4.66
C GLY A 53 12.59 -12.71 4.42
N ASP A 54 12.36 -12.27 3.19
CA ASP A 54 12.16 -10.85 2.88
C ASP A 54 10.92 -10.31 3.59
N ILE A 55 10.99 -9.07 4.06
CA ILE A 55 9.88 -8.39 4.74
C ILE A 55 9.40 -7.24 3.86
N TYR A 56 8.10 -7.23 3.59
CA TYR A 56 7.44 -6.21 2.81
C TYR A 56 6.43 -5.44 3.65
N GLY A 57 6.20 -4.19 3.25
CA GLY A 57 5.19 -3.30 3.78
C GLY A 57 4.29 -2.81 2.65
N HIS A 58 2.98 -3.00 2.79
CA HIS A 58 2.00 -2.38 1.90
C HIS A 58 1.28 -1.28 2.66
N VAL A 59 1.08 -0.12 2.03
CA VAL A 59 0.36 1.01 2.65
C VAL A 59 -0.59 1.68 1.66
N ASN A 60 -1.73 2.12 2.17
CA ASN A 60 -2.59 3.07 1.49
C ASN A 60 -2.60 4.40 2.20
N PHE A 61 -2.58 5.47 1.41
CA PHE A 61 -2.72 6.83 1.89
C PHE A 61 -3.38 7.69 0.82
N THR A 62 -3.78 8.89 1.20
CA THR A 62 -4.31 9.88 0.26
C THR A 62 -3.46 11.13 0.27
N ALA A 63 -3.36 11.78 -0.88
CA ALA A 63 -2.62 13.02 -1.02
C ALA A 63 -3.34 14.02 -1.94
N VAL A 64 -3.01 15.30 -1.77
CA VAL A 64 -3.58 16.43 -2.53
C VAL A 64 -2.47 17.25 -3.19
N PRO A 65 -2.65 17.77 -4.42
CA PRO A 65 -1.66 18.66 -5.04
C PRO A 65 -1.49 20.00 -4.29
N GLN A 66 -0.25 20.48 -4.12
CA GLN A 66 0.11 21.68 -3.33
C GLN A 66 -0.13 23.03 -4.02
N LYS A 67 0.23 23.20 -5.31
CA LYS A 67 0.10 24.48 -6.03
C LYS A 67 -1.09 24.48 -6.97
N GLN A 68 -1.84 25.57 -6.99
CA GLN A 68 -2.97 25.76 -7.91
C GLN A 68 -2.88 27.15 -8.55
N THR A 69 -3.01 27.19 -9.87
CA THR A 69 -3.48 28.38 -10.58
C THR A 69 -4.95 28.19 -10.94
N ALA A 70 -5.72 29.28 -11.02
CA ALA A 70 -7.18 29.28 -11.10
C ALA A 70 -7.82 28.57 -12.32
N ALA A 71 -7.01 28.06 -13.27
CA ALA A 71 -7.47 27.42 -14.50
C ALA A 71 -7.66 25.89 -14.39
N GLU A 72 -7.15 25.23 -13.34
CA GLU A 72 -7.12 23.75 -13.21
C GLU A 72 -8.27 23.20 -12.34
N THR A 73 -9.43 23.86 -12.37
CA THR A 73 -10.55 23.61 -11.46
C THR A 73 -11.37 22.34 -11.79
N ALA A 74 -10.97 21.55 -12.80
CA ALA A 74 -11.74 20.40 -13.29
C ALA A 74 -11.19 19.00 -12.90
N SER A 75 -9.94 18.87 -12.42
CA SER A 75 -9.35 17.57 -12.03
C SER A 75 -8.84 17.53 -10.58
N LYS A 76 -9.51 18.26 -9.68
CA LYS A 76 -9.23 18.27 -8.24
C LYS A 76 -9.92 17.11 -7.55
N THR A 77 -9.25 15.98 -7.42
CA THR A 77 -9.66 14.97 -6.46
C THR A 77 -8.45 14.50 -5.69
N LYS A 78 -8.53 14.63 -4.36
CA LYS A 78 -7.70 13.86 -3.42
C LYS A 78 -7.50 12.45 -4.00
N ARG A 79 -6.25 12.03 -4.19
CA ARG A 79 -5.94 10.75 -4.83
C ARG A 79 -5.64 9.70 -3.78
N LEU A 80 -6.05 8.47 -4.05
CA LEU A 80 -5.63 7.30 -3.28
C LEU A 80 -4.33 6.78 -3.86
N PHE A 81 -3.39 6.46 -2.97
CA PHE A 81 -2.10 5.88 -3.32
C PHE A 81 -1.97 4.50 -2.70
N PHE A 82 -1.30 3.63 -3.43
CA PHE A 82 -0.72 2.40 -2.92
C PHE A 82 0.79 2.49 -3.02
N ALA A 83 1.47 2.01 -1.98
CA ALA A 83 2.91 1.84 -2.00
C ALA A 83 3.33 0.49 -1.43
N GLU A 84 4.36 -0.07 -2.03
CA GLU A 84 5.10 -1.21 -1.53
C GLU A 84 6.49 -0.77 -1.06
N LEU A 85 6.87 -1.25 0.11
CA LEU A 85 8.15 -1.04 0.73
C LEU A 85 8.78 -2.40 1.08
N MET A 86 10.10 -2.46 1.10
CA MET A 86 10.86 -3.64 1.51
C MET A 86 11.83 -3.29 2.62
N HIS A 87 11.86 -4.11 3.65
CA HIS A 87 12.85 -4.02 4.72
C HIS A 87 14.24 -4.31 4.16
N THR A 88 15.15 -3.37 4.36
CA THR A 88 16.53 -3.39 3.89
C THR A 88 17.43 -3.16 5.11
N PRO A 89 17.92 -4.22 5.78
CA PRO A 89 18.67 -4.11 7.05
C PRO A 89 19.88 -3.16 6.98
N SER A 90 20.50 -2.98 5.81
CA SER A 90 21.60 -2.03 5.63
C SER A 90 21.20 -0.56 5.83
N LEU A 91 19.90 -0.25 5.86
CA LEU A 91 19.36 1.08 6.16
C LEU A 91 19.16 1.32 7.66
N GLU A 92 19.42 0.34 8.54
CA GLU A 92 19.29 0.49 10.00
C GLU A 92 20.23 1.56 10.58
N ALA A 93 21.30 1.90 9.85
CA ALA A 93 22.20 3.01 10.19
C ALA A 93 21.55 4.41 9.99
N TYR A 94 20.41 4.51 9.29
CA TYR A 94 19.70 5.77 9.05
C TYR A 94 18.55 5.94 10.06
N SER A 95 18.78 6.77 11.07
CA SER A 95 17.94 6.96 12.27
C SER A 95 16.52 7.51 12.07
N ARG A 96 16.04 7.71 10.84
CA ARG A 96 14.82 8.49 10.55
C ARG A 96 13.67 7.71 9.92
N ALA A 97 13.90 6.49 9.45
CA ALA A 97 12.84 5.60 9.01
C ALA A 97 13.18 4.21 9.52
N GLN A 98 12.16 3.40 9.84
CA GLN A 98 12.37 1.95 9.82
C GLN A 98 13.12 1.60 8.53
N PRO A 99 14.07 0.66 8.53
CA PRO A 99 15.01 0.42 7.43
C PRO A 99 14.26 -0.12 6.20
N MET A 100 13.49 0.73 5.55
CA MET A 100 12.51 0.40 4.53
C MET A 100 12.87 1.19 3.29
N ARG A 101 12.94 0.50 2.17
CA ARG A 101 13.10 1.09 0.84
C ARG A 101 11.76 1.03 0.13
N VAL A 102 11.34 2.14 -0.47
CA VAL A 102 10.17 2.17 -1.35
C VAL A 102 10.52 1.41 -2.63
N LEU A 103 9.73 0.40 -2.98
CA LEU A 103 9.87 -0.35 -4.23
C LEU A 103 8.98 0.24 -5.32
N CYS A 104 7.73 0.52 -4.99
CA CYS A 104 6.78 1.12 -5.91
C CYS A 104 5.78 2.03 -5.20
N VAL A 105 5.31 3.04 -5.93
CA VAL A 105 4.20 3.91 -5.50
C VAL A 105 3.37 4.24 -6.74
N CYS A 106 2.05 4.06 -6.64
CA CYS A 106 1.14 4.39 -7.73
C CYS A 106 -0.18 4.96 -7.20
N THR A 107 -0.84 5.75 -8.04
CA THR A 107 -2.21 6.19 -7.77
C THR A 107 -3.18 5.07 -8.12
N ILE A 108 -4.23 4.93 -7.30
CA ILE A 108 -5.37 4.06 -7.56
C ILE A 108 -6.52 4.99 -7.94
N ASP A 109 -6.62 5.27 -9.24
CA ASP A 109 -7.57 6.27 -9.77
C ASP A 109 -8.93 5.64 -10.18
N ASP A 110 -9.04 4.30 -10.27
CA ASP A 110 -10.22 3.57 -10.78
C ASP A 110 -10.86 2.57 -9.79
N ASP A 111 -12.14 2.23 -10.05
CA ASP A 111 -12.94 1.24 -9.30
C ASP A 111 -12.42 -0.21 -9.40
N SER A 112 -11.49 -0.50 -10.31
CA SER A 112 -10.90 -1.84 -10.49
C SER A 112 -9.77 -2.17 -9.50
N CYS A 113 -9.71 -1.48 -8.36
CA CYS A 113 -8.77 -1.80 -7.30
C CYS A 113 -9.12 -3.16 -6.66
N TYR A 114 -8.12 -4.02 -6.49
CA TYR A 114 -8.31 -5.29 -5.78
C TYR A 114 -8.04 -5.04 -4.30
N GLY A 115 -8.93 -5.48 -3.42
CA GLY A 115 -8.54 -5.67 -2.03
C GLY A 115 -7.62 -6.89 -1.90
N GLY A 116 -6.81 -6.92 -0.85
CA GLY A 116 -6.10 -8.14 -0.47
C GLY A 116 -7.06 -9.32 -0.21
N CYS A 117 -6.56 -10.54 -0.36
CA CYS A 117 -7.34 -11.78 -0.30
C CYS A 117 -7.13 -12.60 0.98
N HIS A 118 -6.36 -12.09 1.94
CA HIS A 118 -5.96 -12.85 3.14
C HIS A 118 -7.14 -13.48 3.91
N GLU A 119 -8.24 -12.74 4.05
CA GLU A 119 -9.42 -13.15 4.83
C GLU A 119 -10.50 -13.82 3.96
N ILE A 120 -10.29 -13.93 2.64
CA ILE A 120 -11.35 -14.36 1.72
C ILE A 120 -11.14 -15.82 1.33
N PHE A 121 -11.98 -16.71 1.87
CA PHE A 121 -12.04 -18.10 1.42
C PHE A 121 -12.50 -18.16 -0.04
N ARG A 122 -11.60 -18.47 -0.97
CA ARG A 122 -11.91 -18.58 -2.40
C ARG A 122 -11.30 -19.84 -2.99
N LYS A 123 -12.05 -20.54 -3.84
CA LYS A 123 -11.46 -21.48 -4.80
C LYS A 123 -10.65 -20.66 -5.80
N ILE A 124 -9.32 -20.68 -5.68
CA ILE A 124 -8.44 -19.99 -6.60
C ILE A 124 -8.38 -20.82 -7.88
N ALA A 125 -9.28 -20.53 -8.81
CA ALA A 125 -9.43 -21.22 -10.09
C ALA A 125 -8.39 -20.77 -11.16
N ASN A 126 -7.55 -19.79 -10.83
CA ASN A 126 -6.52 -19.30 -11.74
C ASN A 126 -5.38 -20.31 -11.86
N LYS A 127 -4.81 -20.47 -13.07
CA LYS A 127 -3.53 -21.17 -13.26
C LYS A 127 -2.46 -20.47 -12.42
N ARG A 128 -2.06 -21.09 -11.33
CA ARG A 128 -0.88 -20.70 -10.55
C ARG A 128 0.35 -21.28 -11.24
N SER A 129 1.39 -20.48 -11.41
CA SER A 129 2.75 -21.04 -11.51
C SER A 129 3.28 -21.10 -10.09
N ASP A 130 3.68 -22.29 -9.63
CA ASP A 130 4.41 -22.46 -8.37
C ASP A 130 3.76 -21.79 -7.13
N ASP A 131 2.42 -21.86 -7.02
CA ASP A 131 1.60 -21.26 -5.95
C ASP A 131 1.59 -19.72 -5.85
N MET A 132 2.15 -19.02 -6.84
CA MET A 132 2.16 -17.56 -6.93
C MET A 132 0.95 -17.02 -7.72
N ASP A 133 0.25 -16.04 -7.15
CA ASP A 133 -0.87 -15.32 -7.76
C ASP A 133 -0.47 -13.87 -8.09
N TYR A 134 0.12 -13.67 -9.27
CA TYR A 134 0.54 -12.37 -9.80
C TYR A 134 -0.59 -11.40 -10.14
N LYS A 135 -1.83 -11.70 -9.74
CA LYS A 135 -2.96 -10.78 -9.89
C LYS A 135 -3.35 -10.13 -8.57
N ARG A 136 -3.03 -10.72 -7.41
CA ARG A 136 -3.60 -10.33 -6.12
C ARG A 136 -2.59 -10.47 -4.98
N CYS A 137 -2.80 -9.67 -3.95
CA CYS A 137 -2.08 -9.80 -2.68
C CYS A 137 -2.85 -10.73 -1.73
N HIS A 138 -2.21 -11.79 -1.25
CA HIS A 138 -2.71 -12.74 -0.26
C HIS A 138 -2.24 -12.43 1.16
N ALA A 139 -1.29 -11.50 1.32
CA ALA A 139 -0.79 -11.07 2.62
C ALA A 139 -1.68 -10.01 3.28
N CYS A 140 -2.41 -9.22 2.50
CA CYS A 140 -3.28 -8.16 3.00
C CYS A 140 -4.75 -8.57 3.05
N SER A 141 -5.52 -7.96 3.94
CA SER A 141 -6.99 -8.05 3.94
C SER A 141 -7.61 -7.22 2.81
N ASP A 142 -8.92 -7.36 2.61
CA ASP A 142 -9.70 -6.64 1.59
C ASP A 142 -9.70 -5.11 1.77
N ARG A 143 -9.21 -4.65 2.93
CA ARG A 143 -9.19 -3.26 3.38
C ARG A 143 -8.02 -2.47 2.80
N ILE A 144 -6.89 -3.11 2.55
CA ILE A 144 -5.78 -2.52 1.82
C ILE A 144 -6.05 -2.78 0.35
N LYS A 145 -6.10 -1.69 -0.41
CA LYS A 145 -6.34 -1.67 -1.85
C LYS A 145 -5.01 -1.76 -2.58
N HIS A 146 -4.99 -2.63 -3.57
CA HIS A 146 -3.85 -2.93 -4.41
C HIS A 146 -4.16 -2.57 -5.86
N PRO A 147 -3.13 -2.14 -6.60
CA PRO A 147 -3.18 -2.11 -8.05
C PRO A 147 -3.16 -3.54 -8.60
N ASN A 148 -3.00 -3.69 -9.93
CA ASN A 148 -2.74 -4.99 -10.53
C ASN A 148 -1.51 -5.65 -9.86
N GLY A 149 -1.59 -6.96 -9.61
CA GLY A 149 -0.50 -7.74 -9.01
C GLY A 149 0.86 -7.61 -9.73
N GLN A 150 0.89 -7.27 -11.01
CA GLN A 150 2.15 -7.03 -11.73
C GLN A 150 2.88 -5.74 -11.33
N LEU A 151 2.28 -4.89 -10.49
CA LEU A 151 2.81 -3.59 -10.07
C LEU A 151 3.43 -3.62 -8.67
N PHE A 152 3.52 -4.78 -8.03
CA PHE A 152 4.18 -5.00 -6.75
C PHE A 152 4.80 -6.40 -6.72
N ASP A 153 5.77 -6.63 -5.85
CA ASP A 153 6.54 -7.88 -5.78
C ASP A 153 6.03 -8.82 -4.67
N GLY A 154 5.68 -8.25 -3.52
CA GLY A 154 5.37 -8.97 -2.29
C GLY A 154 3.90 -9.35 -2.15
N GLY A 155 3.63 -10.53 -1.58
CA GLY A 155 2.30 -10.97 -1.19
C GLY A 155 1.58 -11.82 -2.22
N HIS A 156 2.26 -12.29 -3.27
CA HIS A 156 1.67 -13.19 -4.26
C HIS A 156 1.54 -14.64 -3.78
N ASN A 157 2.21 -15.00 -2.69
CA ASN A 157 2.17 -16.36 -2.16
C ASN A 157 0.79 -16.68 -1.58
N SER A 158 0.04 -17.52 -2.30
CA SER A 158 -1.32 -17.92 -1.95
C SER A 158 -1.41 -19.12 -1.00
N SER A 159 -0.25 -19.71 -0.65
CA SER A 159 -0.13 -20.81 0.33
C SER A 159 -0.11 -20.31 1.78
N ARG A 160 0.02 -19.00 1.99
CA ARG A 160 -0.04 -18.37 3.32
C ARG A 160 -1.47 -17.94 3.66
N MET A 161 -2.23 -18.82 4.31
CA MET A 161 -3.41 -18.49 5.12
C MET A 161 -3.13 -18.84 6.61
N PRO A 162 -3.73 -18.14 7.59
CA PRO A 162 -3.33 -16.85 8.14
C PRO A 162 -2.31 -16.96 9.30
N TYR A 163 -1.39 -15.99 9.41
CA TYR A 163 -0.75 -15.65 10.70
C TYR A 163 -1.43 -14.41 11.26
N TYR A 164 -1.81 -14.48 12.54
CA TYR A 164 -2.46 -13.44 13.33
C TYR A 164 -1.94 -12.02 13.02
N SER A 165 -2.80 -11.14 12.52
CA SER A 165 -2.56 -9.70 12.65
C SER A 165 -2.89 -9.30 14.09
N ALA A 166 -1.89 -8.80 14.82
CA ALA A 166 -2.11 -8.22 16.14
C ALA A 166 -3.19 -7.11 16.07
N VAL A 167 -4.08 -7.13 17.06
CA VAL A 167 -5.28 -6.29 17.22
C VAL A 167 -4.92 -4.81 17.27
#